data_AF-A0A959Y9N9-F1
#
_entry.id   AF-A0A959Y9N9-F1
#
_cell.length_a   1.000
_cell.length_b   1.000
_cell.length_c   1.000
_cell.angle_alpha   90.00
_cell.angle_beta   90.00
_cell.angle_gamma   90.00
#
_symmetry.space_group_name_H-M   'P 1'
#
loop_
_entity.id
_entity.type
_entity.pdbx_description
1 polymer ?
#
loop_
_entity_poly.entity_id
_entity_poly.type
_entity_poly.pdbx_seq_one_letter_code
_entity_poly.pdbx_strand_id
1 'polypeptide(L)'
;MSTLTNAQGEITGDVTLTCNNTYSLNEQVYVQNGARLFIQPGTVIRGQSGTELNSKYLLVMRGGQIFANGNASCPIIFTDANDPLDG
;
A
#
# COMPACT_ATOMS: atom_id res chain seq x y z
N MET A 1 -12.34 -9.91 -5.21
CA MET A 1 -11.43 -9.17 -4.30
C MET A 1 -10.40 -10.15 -3.81
N SER A 2 -9.12 -9.88 -4.04
CA SER A 2 -8.02 -10.68 -3.51
C SER A 2 -7.49 -9.95 -2.27
N THR A 3 -7.49 -10.60 -1.11
CA THR A 3 -6.91 -10.05 0.12
C THR A 3 -5.39 -10.03 0.02
N LEU A 4 -4.80 -8.87 0.29
CA LEU A 4 -3.36 -8.59 0.18
C LEU A 4 -2.62 -8.84 1.49
N THR A 5 -3.38 -9.16 2.53
CA THR A 5 -2.94 -9.26 3.91
C THR A 5 -3.54 -10.53 4.52
N ASN A 6 -2.91 -11.05 5.57
CA ASN A 6 -3.57 -11.97 6.47
C ASN A 6 -4.61 -11.22 7.34
N ALA A 7 -5.33 -11.93 8.21
CA ALA A 7 -6.33 -11.33 9.10
C ALA A 7 -5.76 -10.30 10.10
N GLN A 8 -4.44 -10.09 10.12
CA GLN A 8 -3.71 -9.19 11.00
C GLN A 8 -3.15 -7.96 10.27
N GLY A 9 -3.45 -7.79 8.97
CA GLY A 9 -2.91 -6.68 8.18
C GLY A 9 -1.44 -6.88 7.77
N GLU A 10 -0.93 -8.11 7.81
CA GLU A 10 0.49 -8.37 7.53
C GLU A 10 0.72 -8.83 6.09
N ILE A 11 1.77 -8.29 5.50
CA ILE A 11 2.38 -8.78 4.26
C ILE A 11 3.53 -9.69 4.65
N THR A 12 3.40 -10.97 4.31
CA THR A 12 4.45 -11.98 4.45
C THR A 12 4.82 -12.52 3.07
N GLY A 13 6.11 -12.79 2.85
CA GLY A 13 6.60 -13.19 1.53
C GLY A 13 6.52 -12.08 0.48
N ASP A 14 6.30 -12.45 -0.77
CA ASP A 14 6.26 -11.51 -1.90
C ASP A 14 4.82 -11.17 -2.27
N VAL A 15 4.50 -9.88 -2.26
CA VAL A 15 3.20 -9.35 -2.69
C VAL A 15 3.41 -8.31 -3.78
N THR A 16 2.59 -8.36 -4.83
CA THR A 16 2.60 -7.36 -5.91
C THR A 16 1.27 -6.61 -5.97
N LEU A 17 1.33 -5.29 -5.84
CA LEU A 17 0.24 -4.38 -6.13
C LEU A 17 0.29 -3.99 -7.60
N THR A 18 -0.83 -4.14 -8.30
CA THR A 18 -0.93 -3.95 -9.74
C THR A 18 -1.70 -2.69 -10.11
N CYS A 19 -1.33 -2.05 -11.21
CA CYS A 19 -1.87 -0.74 -11.60
C CYS A 19 -3.32 -0.78 -12.10
N ASN A 20 -3.84 -1.97 -12.42
CA ASN A 20 -5.25 -2.15 -12.78
C ASN A 20 -6.19 -2.22 -11.55
N ASN A 21 -5.64 -2.11 -10.34
CA ASN A 21 -6.38 -2.10 -9.09
C ASN A 21 -6.20 -0.76 -8.37
N THR A 22 -7.24 -0.36 -7.65
CA THR A 22 -7.13 0.66 -6.60
C THR A 22 -7.05 -0.05 -5.25
N TYR A 23 -6.11 0.37 -4.42
CA TYR A 23 -5.91 -0.20 -3.08
C TYR A 23 -6.33 0.79 -2.01
N SER A 24 -7.13 0.33 -1.04
CA SER A 24 -7.51 1.11 0.14
C SER A 24 -6.86 0.53 1.38
N LEU A 25 -6.10 1.35 2.11
CA LEU A 25 -5.57 1.03 3.43
C LEU A 25 -6.69 1.22 4.46
N ASN A 26 -7.51 0.18 4.60
CA ASN A 26 -8.63 0.13 5.57
C ASN A 26 -8.19 -0.34 6.95
N GLU A 27 -6.96 -0.83 7.08
CA GLU A 27 -6.33 -1.32 8.30
C GLU A 27 -4.88 -0.85 8.37
N GLN A 28 -4.22 -1.13 9.48
CA GLN A 28 -2.78 -0.94 9.61
C GLN A 28 -2.09 -2.08 8.87
N VAL A 29 -1.25 -1.76 7.88
CA VAL A 29 -0.57 -2.76 7.05
C VAL A 29 0.90 -2.83 7.41
N TYR A 30 1.40 -4.05 7.65
CA TYR A 30 2.78 -4.29 8.09
C TYR A 30 3.53 -5.13 7.07
N VAL A 31 4.59 -4.59 6.47
CA VAL A 31 5.53 -5.38 5.65
C VAL A 31 6.55 -6.01 6.59
N GLN A 32 6.39 -7.31 6.83
CA GLN A 32 7.16 -8.06 7.82
C GLN A 32 8.63 -8.24 7.42
N ASN A 33 9.47 -8.66 8.36
CA ASN A 33 10.86 -9.01 8.11
C ASN A 33 10.96 -10.11 7.01
N GLY A 34 11.78 -9.87 5.99
CA GLY A 34 11.96 -10.78 4.86
C GLY A 34 10.85 -10.71 3.81
N ALA A 35 9.79 -9.93 4.04
CA ALA A 35 8.74 -9.71 3.05
C ALA A 35 9.14 -8.64 2.03
N ARG A 36 8.62 -8.77 0.81
CA ARG A 36 8.87 -7.85 -0.31
C ARG A 36 7.55 -7.40 -0.91
N LEU A 37 7.28 -6.10 -0.81
CA LEU A 37 6.14 -5.46 -1.47
C LEU A 37 6.59 -4.82 -2.77
N PHE A 38 6.11 -5.33 -3.90
CA PHE A 38 6.30 -4.73 -5.22
C PHE A 38 5.07 -3.90 -5.58
N ILE A 39 5.28 -2.66 -6.04
CA ILE A 39 4.20 -1.78 -6.46
C ILE A 39 4.45 -1.41 -7.92
N GLN A 40 3.54 -1.82 -8.80
CA GLN A 40 3.65 -1.50 -10.22
C GLN A 40 3.48 0.00 -10.47
N PRO A 41 4.22 0.59 -11.43
CA PRO A 41 3.97 1.96 -11.89
C PRO A 41 2.50 2.18 -12.27
N GLY A 42 1.94 3.34 -11.92
CA GLY A 42 0.52 3.65 -12.16
C GLY A 42 -0.43 3.18 -11.05
N THR A 43 0.07 2.52 -10.00
CA THR A 43 -0.78 2.07 -8.88
C THR A 43 -1.17 3.24 -7.97
N VAL A 44 -2.44 3.27 -7.56
CA VAL A 44 -2.97 4.22 -6.56
C VAL A 44 -3.30 3.50 -5.26
N ILE A 45 -2.80 4.04 -4.15
CA ILE A 45 -3.01 3.55 -2.79
C ILE A 45 -3.63 4.67 -1.95
N ARG A 46 -4.81 4.42 -1.41
CA ARG A 46 -5.62 5.38 -0.66
C ARG A 46 -5.64 5.05 0.83
N GLY A 47 -5.15 5.96 1.67
CA GLY A 47 -5.28 5.90 3.12
C GLY A 47 -6.68 6.27 3.57
N GLN A 48 -7.36 5.39 4.30
CA GLN A 48 -8.61 5.79 4.97
C GLN A 48 -8.30 6.72 6.13
N SER A 49 -9.18 7.71 6.34
CA SER A 49 -9.05 8.62 7.47
C SER A 49 -9.13 7.85 8.79
N GLY A 50 -8.34 8.30 9.77
CA GLY A 50 -8.31 7.71 11.08
C GLY A 50 -7.48 8.59 12.02
N THR A 51 -7.76 8.50 13.31
CA THR A 51 -7.07 9.27 14.35
C THR A 51 -6.50 8.35 15.41
N GLU A 52 -5.36 8.73 15.99
CA GLU A 52 -4.71 8.00 17.10
C GLU A 52 -4.55 6.51 16.79
N LEU A 53 -5.15 5.63 17.60
CA LEU A 53 -5.11 4.17 17.43
C LEU A 53 -5.83 3.69 16.16
N ASN A 54 -6.75 4.48 15.61
CA ASN A 54 -7.47 4.18 14.38
C ASN A 54 -6.79 4.73 13.13
N SER A 55 -5.59 5.34 13.24
CA SER A 55 -4.83 5.78 12.07
C SER A 55 -4.51 4.61 11.15
N LYS A 56 -4.50 4.85 9.84
CA LYS A 56 -4.21 3.86 8.81
C LYS A 56 -2.87 4.18 8.16
N TYR A 57 -2.03 3.17 8.05
CA TYR A 57 -0.67 3.32 7.55
C TYR A 57 -0.16 2.04 6.94
N LEU A 58 0.84 2.19 6.07
CA LEU A 58 1.69 1.10 5.61
C LEU A 58 3.04 1.25 6.32
N LEU A 59 3.38 0.30 7.19
CA LEU A 59 4.64 0.29 7.93
C LEU A 59 5.57 -0.78 7.35
N VAL A 60 6.75 -0.36 6.92
CA VAL A 60 7.81 -1.30 6.51
C VAL A 60 8.66 -1.60 7.74
N MET A 61 8.55 -2.82 8.25
CA MET A 61 9.31 -3.26 9.43
C MET A 61 10.78 -3.49 9.09
N ARG A 62 11.63 -3.55 10.12
CA ARG A 62 13.06 -3.85 9.91
C ARG A 62 13.22 -5.18 9.17
N GLY A 63 13.92 -5.14 8.04
CA GLY A 63 14.15 -6.30 7.17
C GLY A 63 13.05 -6.55 6.13
N GLY A 64 11.92 -5.85 6.21
CA GLY A 64 10.94 -5.76 5.13
C GLY A 64 11.42 -4.81 4.03
N GLN A 65 10.91 -5.01 2.82
CA GLN A 65 11.31 -4.22 1.64
C GLN A 65 10.10 -3.76 0.84
N ILE A 66 10.21 -2.57 0.26
CA ILE A 66 9.24 -2.02 -0.69
C ILE A 66 9.96 -1.63 -1.99
N PHE A 67 9.39 -2.00 -3.13
CA PHE A 67 9.88 -1.71 -4.46
C PHE A 67 8.79 -0.95 -5.22
N ALA A 68 8.90 0.38 -5.25
CA ALA A 68 7.91 1.29 -5.82
C ALA A 68 8.55 2.21 -6.88
N ASN A 69 8.92 1.61 -8.02
CA ASN A 69 9.69 2.30 -9.07
C ASN A 69 8.77 2.95 -10.12
N GLY A 70 7.94 3.90 -9.70
CA GLY A 70 7.12 4.72 -10.60
C GLY A 70 7.94 5.68 -11.48
N ASN A 71 7.34 6.24 -12.51
CA ASN A 71 7.96 7.26 -13.36
C ASN A 71 6.97 8.39 -13.70
N ALA A 72 7.43 9.44 -14.39
CA ALA A 72 6.59 10.61 -14.70
C ALA A 72 5.33 10.28 -15.54
N SER A 73 5.40 9.28 -16.42
CA SER A 73 4.26 8.85 -17.24
C SER A 73 3.33 7.88 -16.50
N CYS A 74 3.82 7.18 -15.48
CA CYS A 74 3.08 6.21 -14.67
C CYS A 74 3.50 6.33 -13.19
N PRO A 75 3.07 7.39 -12.48
CA PRO A 75 3.45 7.61 -11.10
C PRO A 75 2.83 6.55 -10.19
N ILE A 76 3.44 6.33 -9.03
CA ILE A 76 2.79 5.61 -7.92
C ILE A 76 2.29 6.68 -6.96
N ILE A 77 1.00 6.64 -6.65
CA ILE A 77 0.32 7.68 -5.86
C ILE A 77 -0.13 7.08 -4.53
N PHE A 78 0.39 7.65 -3.44
CA PHE A 78 -0.15 7.46 -2.09
C PHE A 78 -0.93 8.72 -1.72
N THR A 79 -2.21 8.57 -1.41
CA THR A 79 -3.07 9.72 -1.12
C THR A 79 -4.19 9.39 -0.13
N ASP A 80 -5.01 10.38 0.23
CA ASP A 80 -6.21 10.22 1.06
C ASP A 80 -7.36 9.54 0.29
N ALA A 81 -8.25 8.88 1.02
CA ALA A 81 -9.45 8.25 0.46
C ALA A 81 -10.34 9.20 -0.35
N ASN A 82 -10.35 10.49 -0.03
CA ASN A 82 -11.20 11.50 -0.65
C ASN A 82 -10.48 12.34 -1.72
N ASP A 83 -9.22 12.01 -2.05
CA ASP A 83 -8.50 12.72 -3.12
C ASP A 83 -9.11 12.40 -4.50
N PRO A 84 -9.62 13.41 -5.23
CA PRO A 84 -10.18 13.24 -6.58
C PRO A 84 -9.12 12.90 -7.64
N LEU A 85 -7.83 12.99 -7.34
CA LEU A 85 -6.70 12.75 -8.27
C LEU A 85 -6.70 13.70 -9.48
N ASP A 86 -7.10 14.94 -9.31
CA ASP A 86 -7.24 15.93 -10.39
C ASP A 86 -6.06 16.92 -10.49
N GLY A 87 -4.91 16.56 -9.90
CA GLY A 87 -3.65 17.31 -9.96
C GLY A 87 -2.88 17.22 -11.27
#